data_AF-A0AA90I0B7-F1
#
_entry.id   AF-A0AA90I0B7-F1
#
_cell.length_a   1.000
_cell.length_b   1.000
_cell.length_c   1.000
_cell.angle_alpha   90.00
_cell.angle_beta   90.00
_cell.angle_gamma   90.00
#
_symmetry.space_group_name_H-M   'P 1'
#
loop_
_entity.id
_entity.type
_entity.pdbx_description
1 polymer ?
#
loop_
_entity_poly.entity_id
_entity_poly.type
_entity_poly.pdbx_seq_one_letter_code
_entity_poly.pdbx_strand_id
1 'polypeptide(L)'
;MNRPDACELLEVARETLLKDVFPAVPENLRYEVRMIASAMGIAAREAKSGVNVSQNEVAAYTDILSDALSVDPASLESSRQAMKEAIRAGSFDAPGQKQEQLQAVLHKAVVNALAISNPKVVHPSKRAS
;
A
#
# COMPACT_ATOMS: atom_id res chain seq x y z
N MET A 1 17.48 -19.55 -12.05
CA MET A 1 17.05 -18.48 -12.97
C MET A 1 17.04 -17.17 -12.19
N ASN A 2 18.03 -16.31 -12.44
CA ASN A 2 18.26 -15.08 -11.70
C ASN A 2 17.63 -13.91 -12.49
N ARG A 3 16.31 -13.73 -12.34
CA ARG A 3 15.62 -12.57 -12.89
C ARG A 3 15.62 -11.51 -11.79
N PRO A 4 16.19 -10.32 -12.01
CA PRO A 4 16.27 -9.32 -10.97
C PRO A 4 14.85 -8.92 -10.52
N ASP A 5 14.65 -8.84 -9.20
CA ASP A 5 13.39 -8.42 -8.61
C ASP A 5 13.15 -6.93 -8.98
N ALA A 6 11.93 -6.59 -9.41
CA ALA A 6 11.58 -5.21 -9.76
C ALA A 6 11.86 -4.23 -8.61
N CYS A 7 11.70 -4.67 -7.36
CA CYS A 7 12.08 -3.89 -6.18
C CYS A 7 13.59 -3.62 -6.17
N GLU A 8 14.42 -4.65 -6.35
CA GLU A 8 15.89 -4.53 -6.35
C GLU A 8 16.37 -3.61 -7.47
N LEU A 9 15.79 -3.72 -8.67
CA LEU A 9 16.13 -2.83 -9.79
C LEU A 9 15.80 -1.37 -9.50
N LEU A 10 14.64 -1.11 -8.88
CA LEU A 10 14.22 0.26 -8.52
C LEU A 10 15.08 0.82 -7.39
N GLU A 11 15.48 -0.01 -6.43
CA GLU A 11 16.40 0.38 -5.36
C GLU A 11 17.79 0.73 -5.90
N VAL A 12 18.37 -0.13 -6.74
CA VAL A 12 19.68 0.10 -7.37
C VAL A 12 19.65 1.37 -8.23
N ALA A 13 18.64 1.52 -9.09
CA ALA A 13 18.52 2.69 -9.95
C ALA A 13 18.37 3.99 -9.14
N ARG A 14 17.63 3.95 -8.03
CA ARG A 14 17.46 5.10 -7.13
C ARG A 14 18.76 5.44 -6.41
N GLU A 15 19.51 4.42 -5.98
CA GLU A 15 20.81 4.60 -5.35
C GLU A 15 21.82 5.23 -6.30
N THR A 16 21.97 4.69 -7.52
CA THR A 16 22.83 5.25 -8.57
C THR A 16 22.43 6.69 -8.91
N LEU A 17 21.13 6.98 -9.03
CA LEU A 17 20.63 8.33 -9.30
C LEU A 17 21.06 9.33 -8.22
N LEU A 18 21.00 8.96 -6.94
CA LEU A 18 21.32 9.86 -5.82
C LEU A 18 22.82 9.93 -5.50
N LYS A 19 23.57 8.84 -5.67
CA LYS A 19 25.00 8.78 -5.34
C LYS A 19 25.88 9.26 -6.48
N ASP A 20 25.57 8.84 -7.71
CA ASP A 20 26.49 9.00 -8.83
C ASP A 20 26.05 10.12 -9.77
N VAL A 21 24.73 10.24 -10.00
CA VAL A 21 24.19 11.25 -10.94
C VAL A 21 23.94 12.58 -10.25
N PHE A 22 23.26 12.59 -9.10
CA PHE A 22 22.84 13.82 -8.41
C PHE A 22 23.97 14.83 -8.13
N PRO A 23 25.21 14.43 -7.76
CA PRO A 23 26.31 15.40 -7.57
C PRO A 23 26.66 16.20 -8.82
N ALA A 24 26.45 15.64 -10.01
CA ALA A 24 26.72 16.29 -11.29
C ALA A 24 25.51 17.11 -11.82
N VAL A 25 24.37 17.10 -11.11
CA VAL A 25 23.13 17.75 -11.56
C VAL A 25 23.17 19.26 -11.28
N PRO A 26 22.91 20.10 -12.31
CA PRO A 26 22.74 21.54 -12.15
C PRO A 26 21.68 21.90 -11.11
N GLU A 27 21.86 22.99 -10.39
CA GLU A 27 21.00 23.35 -9.25
C GLU A 27 19.51 23.45 -9.61
N ASN A 28 19.21 23.97 -10.81
CA ASN A 28 17.85 24.10 -11.33
C ASN A 28 17.14 22.78 -11.65
N LEU A 29 17.83 21.63 -11.59
CA LEU A 29 17.26 20.30 -11.82
C LEU A 29 17.28 19.41 -10.57
N ARG A 30 17.83 19.91 -9.44
CA ARG A 30 17.97 19.13 -8.21
C ARG A 30 16.64 18.80 -7.54
N TYR A 31 15.60 19.59 -7.79
CA TYR A 31 14.26 19.29 -7.27
C TYR A 31 13.66 18.09 -8.00
N GLU A 32 13.71 18.13 -9.32
CA GLU A 32 13.20 17.12 -10.24
C GLU A 32 13.87 15.77 -9.99
N VAL A 33 15.20 15.74 -9.85
CA VAL A 33 15.93 14.50 -9.56
C VAL A 33 15.55 13.92 -8.19
N ARG A 34 15.33 14.77 -7.18
CA ARG A 34 14.84 14.30 -5.87
C ARG A 34 13.41 13.79 -5.93
N MET A 35 12.55 14.43 -6.71
CA MET A 35 11.18 13.97 -6.96
C MET A 35 11.18 12.60 -7.64
N ILE A 36 12.00 12.40 -8.68
CA ILE A 36 12.16 11.10 -9.36
C ILE A 36 12.63 10.03 -8.36
N ALA A 37 13.68 10.32 -7.58
CA ALA A 37 14.18 9.38 -6.57
C ALA A 37 13.12 9.04 -5.50
N SER A 38 12.21 9.98 -5.18
CA SER A 38 11.09 9.72 -4.28
C SER A 38 10.06 8.77 -4.92
N ALA A 39 9.70 9.01 -6.18
CA ALA A 39 8.77 8.17 -6.94
C ALA A 39 9.29 6.74 -7.10
N MET A 40 10.58 6.57 -7.41
CA MET A 40 11.23 5.25 -7.49
C MET A 40 11.16 4.49 -6.17
N GLY A 41 11.32 5.20 -5.04
CA GLY A 41 11.19 4.59 -3.72
C GLY A 41 9.75 4.11 -3.42
N ILE A 42 8.73 4.84 -3.91
CA ILE A 42 7.32 4.41 -3.80
C ILE A 42 7.10 3.15 -4.64
N ALA A 43 7.52 3.17 -5.90
CA ALA A 43 7.37 2.04 -6.81
C ALA A 43 8.08 0.77 -6.31
N ALA A 44 9.26 0.89 -5.69
CA ALA A 44 9.97 -0.26 -5.09
C ALA A 44 9.15 -0.90 -3.95
N ARG A 45 8.53 -0.07 -3.09
CA ARG A 45 7.66 -0.56 -2.01
C ARG A 45 6.38 -1.18 -2.55
N GLU A 46 5.80 -0.62 -3.61
CA GLU A 46 4.66 -1.24 -4.29
C GLU A 46 5.03 -2.61 -4.86
N ALA A 47 6.18 -2.73 -5.51
CA ALA A 47 6.66 -4.02 -6.04
C ALA A 47 6.87 -5.06 -4.94
N LYS A 48 7.41 -4.65 -3.78
CA LYS A 48 7.71 -5.54 -2.65
C LYS A 48 6.48 -5.94 -1.83
N SER A 49 5.56 -5.01 -1.60
CA SER A 49 4.45 -5.18 -0.66
C SER A 49 3.09 -5.36 -1.35
N GLY A 50 2.96 -4.93 -2.61
CA GLY A 50 1.68 -4.89 -3.33
C GLY A 50 1.00 -6.26 -3.44
N VAL A 51 1.75 -7.34 -3.69
CA VAL A 51 1.18 -8.69 -3.83
C VAL A 51 0.66 -9.23 -2.49
N ASN A 52 1.45 -9.11 -1.42
CA ASN A 52 1.09 -9.63 -0.10
C ASN A 52 -0.02 -8.80 0.59
N VAL A 53 -0.01 -7.47 0.41
CA VAL A 53 -1.07 -6.60 0.92
C VAL A 53 -2.40 -6.89 0.22
N SER A 54 -2.38 -7.08 -1.10
CA SER A 54 -3.58 -7.40 -1.89
C SER A 54 -4.21 -8.73 -1.47
N GLN A 55 -3.41 -9.77 -1.25
CA GLN A 55 -3.91 -11.08 -0.81
C GLN A 55 -4.49 -11.05 0.60
N ASN A 56 -3.83 -10.35 1.53
CA ASN A 56 -4.32 -10.19 2.90
C ASN A 56 -5.61 -9.36 2.96
N GLU A 57 -5.74 -8.35 2.10
CA GLU A 57 -6.95 -7.52 2.00
C GLU A 57 -8.12 -8.31 1.42
N VAL A 58 -7.89 -9.10 0.36
CA VAL A 58 -8.90 -10.04 -0.16
C VAL A 58 -9.37 -10.99 0.93
N ALA A 59 -8.45 -11.69 1.61
CA ALA A 59 -8.82 -12.64 2.66
C ALA A 59 -9.63 -12.01 3.79
N ALA A 60 -9.26 -10.80 4.24
CA ALA A 60 -9.98 -10.08 5.29
C ALA A 60 -11.38 -9.63 4.85
N TYR A 61 -11.55 -9.21 3.59
CA TYR A 61 -12.87 -8.88 3.06
C TYR A 61 -13.73 -10.12 2.84
N THR A 62 -13.15 -11.22 2.38
CA THR A 62 -13.86 -12.51 2.23
C THR A 62 -14.41 -12.99 3.55
N ASP A 63 -13.62 -12.93 4.63
CA ASP A 63 -14.04 -13.35 5.97
C ASP A 63 -15.29 -12.58 6.42
N ILE A 64 -15.24 -11.23 6.33
CA ILE A 64 -16.36 -10.35 6.68
C ILE A 64 -17.58 -10.56 5.76
N LEU A 65 -17.36 -10.72 4.45
CA LEU A 65 -18.42 -10.88 3.48
C LEU A 65 -19.06 -12.26 3.52
N SER A 66 -18.32 -13.34 3.79
CA SER A 66 -18.88 -14.68 3.91
C SER A 66 -19.92 -14.79 5.03
N ASP A 67 -19.77 -13.96 6.06
CA ASP A 67 -20.71 -13.79 7.18
C ASP A 67 -21.96 -12.95 6.82
N ALA A 68 -21.98 -12.30 5.65
CA ALA A 68 -23.03 -11.39 5.21
C ALA A 68 -23.68 -11.80 3.87
N LEU A 69 -22.93 -12.38 2.93
CA LEU A 69 -23.31 -12.68 1.55
C LEU A 69 -22.44 -13.82 0.95
N SER A 70 -23.07 -14.80 0.31
CA SER A 70 -22.43 -15.91 -0.40
C SER A 70 -21.79 -15.48 -1.73
N VAL A 71 -20.74 -14.65 -1.69
CA VAL A 71 -20.02 -14.18 -2.89
C VAL A 71 -18.63 -14.80 -2.93
N ASP A 72 -18.21 -15.27 -4.10
CA ASP A 72 -16.85 -15.72 -4.39
C ASP A 72 -15.98 -14.52 -4.83
N PRO A 73 -15.06 -14.02 -3.98
CA PRO A 73 -14.23 -12.87 -4.29
C PRO A 73 -12.97 -13.33 -5.04
N ALA A 74 -13.09 -13.50 -6.36
CA ALA A 74 -11.97 -13.93 -7.20
C ALA A 74 -10.88 -12.84 -7.41
N SER A 75 -11.15 -11.58 -7.03
CA SER A 75 -10.17 -10.48 -7.16
C SER A 75 -10.29 -9.41 -6.07
N LEU A 76 -9.22 -8.66 -5.84
CA LEU A 76 -9.20 -7.51 -4.91
C LEU A 76 -10.25 -6.46 -5.27
N GLU A 77 -10.37 -6.11 -6.54
CA GLU A 77 -11.35 -5.13 -7.01
C GLU A 77 -12.78 -5.62 -6.79
N SER A 78 -13.06 -6.89 -7.08
CA SER A 78 -14.35 -7.51 -6.80
C SER A 78 -14.67 -7.52 -5.31
N SER A 79 -13.68 -7.84 -4.46
CA SER A 79 -13.83 -7.83 -3.00
C SER A 79 -14.15 -6.43 -2.47
N ARG A 80 -13.43 -5.42 -2.96
CA ARG A 80 -13.67 -4.01 -2.63
C ARG A 80 -15.05 -3.54 -3.10
N GLN A 81 -15.49 -3.97 -4.27
CA GLN A 81 -16.80 -3.62 -4.79
C GLN A 81 -17.92 -4.21 -3.94
N ALA A 82 -17.85 -5.51 -3.63
CA ALA A 82 -18.81 -6.17 -2.74
C ALA A 82 -18.83 -5.52 -1.34
N MET A 83 -17.66 -5.13 -0.81
CA MET A 83 -17.58 -4.42 0.47
C MET A 83 -18.25 -3.03 0.41
N LYS A 84 -18.02 -2.26 -0.66
CA LYS A 84 -18.70 -0.96 -0.86
C LYS A 84 -20.22 -1.11 -0.89
N GLU A 85 -20.72 -2.16 -1.55
CA GLU A 85 -22.15 -2.44 -1.64
C GLU A 85 -22.73 -2.82 -0.27
N ALA A 86 -22.06 -3.69 0.48
CA ALA A 86 -22.49 -4.09 1.82
C ALA A 86 -22.49 -2.92 2.83
N ILE A 87 -21.49 -2.03 2.76
CA ILE A 87 -21.46 -0.80 3.56
C ILE A 87 -22.64 0.11 3.20
N ARG A 88 -22.90 0.34 1.90
CA ARG A 88 -24.01 1.17 1.45
C ARG A 88 -25.39 0.59 1.77
N ALA A 89 -25.49 -0.73 1.87
CA ALA A 89 -26.70 -1.42 2.30
C ALA A 89 -26.96 -1.30 3.82
N GLY A 90 -26.03 -0.71 4.58
CA GLY A 90 -26.16 -0.53 6.03
C GLY A 90 -25.89 -1.79 6.85
N SER A 91 -25.27 -2.82 6.25
CA SER A 91 -24.99 -4.12 6.90
C SER A 91 -24.06 -4.01 8.13
N PHE A 92 -23.42 -2.85 8.34
CA PHE A 92 -22.46 -2.57 9.41
C PHE A 92 -22.83 -1.32 10.24
N ASP A 93 -24.03 -0.77 10.07
CA ASP A 93 -24.45 0.46 10.75
C ASP A 93 -24.83 0.21 12.22
N ALA A 94 -25.26 -1.01 12.54
CA ALA A 94 -25.56 -1.41 13.91
C ALA A 94 -24.26 -1.62 14.72
N PRO A 95 -24.18 -1.11 15.95
CA PRO A 95 -23.03 -1.34 16.81
C PRO A 95 -22.90 -2.82 17.15
N GLY A 96 -21.68 -3.34 17.07
CA GLY A 96 -21.37 -4.73 17.39
C GLY A 96 -20.12 -5.23 16.68
N GLN A 97 -19.86 -6.52 16.86
CA GLN A 97 -18.63 -7.17 16.40
C GLN A 97 -18.36 -6.99 14.89
N LYS A 98 -19.41 -7.04 14.05
CA LYS A 98 -19.28 -6.83 12.60
C LYS A 98 -18.81 -5.41 12.24
N GLN A 99 -19.32 -4.40 12.94
CA GLN A 99 -18.89 -3.01 12.74
C GLN A 99 -17.43 -2.80 13.16
N GLU A 100 -17.05 -3.36 14.31
CA GLU A 100 -15.67 -3.29 14.81
C GLU A 100 -14.68 -4.00 13.89
N GLN A 101 -15.03 -5.19 13.41
CA GLN A 101 -14.22 -5.94 12.43
C GLN A 101 -14.03 -5.15 11.13
N LEU A 102 -15.09 -4.55 10.59
CA LEU A 102 -15.00 -3.72 9.40
C LEU A 102 -14.05 -2.53 9.62
N GLN A 103 -14.21 -1.80 10.73
CA GLN A 103 -13.36 -0.66 11.05
C GLN A 103 -11.88 -1.07 11.16
N ALA A 104 -11.59 -2.19 11.80
CA ALA A 104 -10.23 -2.71 11.94
C ALA A 104 -9.60 -3.03 10.56
N VAL A 105 -10.34 -3.66 9.66
CA VAL A 105 -9.85 -3.98 8.32
C VAL A 105 -9.63 -2.71 7.48
N LEU A 106 -10.59 -1.77 7.47
CA LEU A 106 -10.46 -0.50 6.75
C LEU A 106 -9.27 0.31 7.26
N HIS A 107 -9.09 0.39 8.58
CA HIS A 107 -7.96 1.06 9.19
C HIS A 107 -6.63 0.43 8.76
N LYS A 108 -6.54 -0.91 8.78
CA LYS A 108 -5.35 -1.64 8.32
C LYS A 108 -5.06 -1.39 6.84
N ALA A 109 -6.07 -1.36 5.98
CA ALA A 109 -5.91 -1.05 4.56
C ALA A 109 -5.34 0.35 4.34
N VAL A 110 -5.85 1.36 5.06
CA VAL A 110 -5.33 2.74 5.02
C VAL A 110 -3.89 2.80 5.51
N VAL A 111 -3.57 2.17 6.62
CA VAL A 111 -2.20 2.13 7.17
C VAL A 111 -1.22 1.49 6.17
N ASN A 112 -1.62 0.40 5.51
CA ASN A 112 -0.79 -0.24 4.49
C ASN A 112 -0.56 0.68 3.29
N ALA A 113 -1.59 1.35 2.80
CA ALA A 113 -1.48 2.32 1.71
C ALA A 113 -0.57 3.52 2.09
N LEU A 114 -0.66 3.97 3.33
CA LEU A 114 0.22 5.01 3.87
C LEU A 114 1.66 4.53 4.01
N ALA A 115 1.90 3.28 4.41
CA ALA A 115 3.27 2.74 4.52
C ALA A 115 3.98 2.69 3.16
N ILE A 116 3.23 2.45 2.09
CA ILE A 116 3.72 2.45 0.71
C ILE A 116 4.00 3.88 0.23
N SER A 117 3.01 4.77 0.33
CA SER A 117 3.09 6.13 -0.20
C SER A 117 3.95 7.07 0.65
N ASN A 118 3.86 6.98 1.97
CA ASN A 118 4.54 7.85 2.93
C ASN A 118 4.85 7.12 4.27
N PRO A 119 5.91 6.29 4.32
CA PRO A 119 6.23 5.46 5.49
C PRO A 119 6.55 6.27 6.75
N LYS A 120 6.93 7.55 6.62
CA LYS A 120 7.25 8.42 7.76
C LYS A 120 6.02 8.73 8.63
N VAL A 121 4.81 8.61 8.07
CA VAL A 121 3.55 8.84 8.80
C VAL A 121 3.16 7.60 9.61
N VAL A 122 3.51 6.41 9.13
CA VAL A 122 3.18 5.12 9.78
C VAL A 122 4.23 4.71 10.81
N HIS A 123 5.49 5.03 10.55
CA HIS A 123 6.58 4.93 11.51
C HIS A 123 7.11 6.34 11.77
N PRO A 124 6.55 7.08 12.76
CA PRO A 124 7.15 8.32 13.17
C PRO A 124 8.57 7.98 13.61
N SER A 125 9.54 8.39 12.80
CA SER A 125 10.95 8.15 13.08
C SER A 125 11.20 8.74 14.46
N LYS A 126 11.57 7.92 15.44
CA LYS A 126 12.11 8.42 16.72
C LYS A 126 13.22 9.38 16.33
N ARG A 127 12.98 10.69 16.47
CA ARG A 127 14.04 11.68 16.37
C ARG A 127 15.03 11.30 17.45
N ALA A 128 16.23 10.91 17.04
CA ALA A 128 17.36 10.83 17.93
C ALA A 128 17.56 12.25 18.48
N SER A 129 17.35 12.38 19.79
CA SER A 129 17.80 13.52 20.59
C SER A 129 19.33 13.63 20.56
#